data_AF-A0A9E2K9Q9-F1
#
_entry.id   AF-A0A9E2K9Q9-F1
#
_cell.length_a   1.000
_cell.length_b   1.000
_cell.length_c   1.000
_cell.angle_alpha   90.00
_cell.angle_beta   90.00
_cell.angle_gamma   90.00
#
_symmetry.space_group_name_H-M   'P 1'
#
loop_
_entity.id
_entity.type
_entity.pdbx_description
1 polymer ?
#
loop_
_entity_poly.entity_id
_entity_poly.type
_entity_poly.pdbx_seq_one_letter_code
_entity_poly.pdbx_strand_id
1 'polypeptide(L)' 'MKKLTAGLVVAVLLASFAQPAYSAIKAGGSCTKKGKVQVYKKYEYTCIKKSGKLVWSKGVY' A
#
# COMPACT_ATOMS: atom_id res chain seq x y z
N MET A 1 36.15 -17.84 2.59
CA MET A 1 34.98 -17.30 1.85
C MET A 1 33.66 -18.06 2.12
N LYS A 2 33.44 -18.60 3.33
CA LYS A 2 32.21 -19.37 3.68
C LYS A 2 31.20 -18.58 4.53
N LYS A 3 31.66 -17.47 5.12
CA LYS A 3 30.88 -16.58 5.99
C LYS A 3 30.02 -15.60 5.17
N LEU A 4 30.52 -15.22 3.99
CA LEU A 4 29.87 -14.30 3.04
C LEU A 4 28.66 -14.95 2.36
N THR A 5 28.75 -16.24 2.02
CA THR A 5 27.65 -17.00 1.44
C THR A 5 26.52 -17.23 2.46
N ALA A 6 26.85 -17.51 3.72
CA ALA A 6 25.85 -17.67 4.78
C ALA A 6 25.09 -16.36 5.07
N GLY A 7 25.77 -15.21 5.10
CA GLY A 7 25.12 -13.91 5.31
C GLY A 7 24.18 -13.52 4.16
N LEU A 8 24.54 -13.86 2.92
CA LEU A 8 23.73 -13.56 1.74
C LEU A 8 22.42 -14.38 1.73
N VAL A 9 22.46 -15.64 2.14
CA VAL A 9 21.27 -16.50 2.24
C VAL A 9 20.29 -15.97 3.29
N VAL A 10 20.79 -15.53 4.45
CA VAL A 10 19.96 -14.94 5.51
C VAL A 10 19.32 -13.62 5.05
N ALA A 11 20.05 -12.79 4.31
CA ALA A 11 19.51 -11.52 3.80
C ALA A 11 18.40 -11.74 2.75
N VAL A 12 18.55 -12.73 1.87
CA VAL A 12 17.51 -13.09 0.88
C VAL A 12 16.26 -13.63 1.57
N LEU A 13 16.41 -14.47 2.59
CA LEU A 13 15.27 -15.01 3.34
C LEU A 13 14.45 -13.91 4.01
N LEU A 14 15.09 -12.89 4.59
CA LEU A 14 14.41 -11.76 5.24
C LEU A 14 13.64 -10.86 4.25
N ALA A 15 14.16 -10.67 3.04
CA ALA A 15 13.50 -9.85 2.01
C ALA A 15 12.16 -10.45 1.54
N SER A 16 12.02 -11.78 1.58
CA SER A 16 10.79 -12.49 1.21
C SER A 16 9.60 -12.20 2.12
N PHE A 17 9.83 -11.70 3.35
CA PHE A 17 8.77 -11.39 4.31
C PHE A 17 8.33 -9.93 4.27
N ALA A 18 8.80 -9.13 3.31
CA ALA A 18 8.30 -7.78 3.10
C ALA A 18 6.84 -7.83 2.62
N GLN A 19 5.90 -7.84 3.57
CA GLN A 19 4.49 -7.72 3.25
C GLN A 19 4.24 -6.33 2.63
N PRO A 20 3.41 -6.24 1.57
CA PRO A 20 2.98 -4.95 1.07
C PRO A 20 2.32 -4.19 2.22
N ALA A 21 2.84 -3.01 2.54
CA ALA A 21 2.25 -2.14 3.54
C ALA A 21 0.88 -1.66 3.03
N TYR A 22 -0.18 -2.39 3.35
CA TYR A 22 -1.55 -1.99 3.07
C TYR A 22 -1.91 -0.89 4.08
N SER A 23 -1.73 0.36 3.67
CA SER A 23 -2.22 1.48 4.48
C SER A 23 -3.74 1.37 4.59
N ALA A 24 -4.26 1.48 5.82
CA ALA A 24 -5.69 1.54 6.04
C ALA A 24 -6.27 2.70 5.21
N ILE A 25 -7.23 2.39 4.35
CA ILE A 25 -7.85 3.40 3.50
C ILE A 25 -8.70 4.30 4.39
N LYS A 26 -8.25 5.55 4.51
CA LYS A 26 -8.90 6.59 5.26
C LYS A 26 -9.53 7.56 4.26
N ALA A 27 -10.82 7.82 4.37
CA ALA A 27 -11.49 8.85 3.58
C ALA A 27 -10.79 10.20 3.80
N GLY A 28 -10.53 10.92 2.70
CA GLY A 28 -9.76 12.17 2.74
C GLY A 28 -8.24 11.98 2.92
N GLY A 29 -7.76 10.76 3.18
CA GLY A 29 -6.34 10.41 3.17
C GLY A 29 -5.75 10.50 1.77
N SER A 30 -4.44 10.75 1.66
CA SER A 30 -3.76 10.84 0.38
C SER A 30 -3.77 9.50 -0.36
N CYS A 31 -3.86 9.57 -1.69
CA CYS A 31 -3.80 8.40 -2.56
C CYS A 31 -2.84 8.63 -3.72
N THR A 32 -2.20 7.55 -4.16
CA THR A 32 -1.04 7.63 -5.07
C THR A 32 -1.43 7.89 -6.53
N LYS A 33 -2.61 7.44 -6.95
CA LYS A 33 -3.05 7.49 -8.35
C LYS A 33 -4.55 7.76 -8.46
N LYS A 34 -4.92 8.84 -9.17
CA LYS A 34 -6.31 9.17 -9.49
C LYS A 34 -7.00 7.97 -10.17
N GLY A 35 -8.24 7.69 -9.78
CA GLY A 35 -9.06 6.61 -10.34
C GLY A 35 -8.75 5.23 -9.76
N LYS A 36 -7.79 5.09 -8.83
CA LYS A 36 -7.61 3.82 -8.11
C LYS A 36 -8.85 3.54 -7.26
N VAL A 37 -9.44 2.37 -7.46
CA VAL A 37 -10.54 1.86 -6.64
C VAL A 37 -9.97 0.84 -5.66
N GLN A 38 -10.41 0.90 -4.40
CA GLN A 38 -10.06 -0.09 -3.40
C GLN A 38 -11.21 -0.35 -2.44
N VAL A 39 -11.43 -1.63 -2.15
CA VAL A 39 -12.45 -2.06 -1.21
C VAL A 39 -11.82 -2.21 0.17
N TYR A 40 -12.38 -1.54 1.17
CA TYR A 40 -11.99 -1.67 2.57
C TYR A 40 -13.23 -1.79 3.44
N LYS A 41 -13.30 -2.83 4.29
CA LYS A 41 -14.45 -3.10 5.17
C LYS A 41 -15.81 -3.11 4.45
N LYS A 42 -15.88 -3.68 3.24
CA LYS A 42 -17.06 -3.71 2.34
C LYS A 42 -17.49 -2.36 1.76
N TYR A 43 -16.65 -1.32 1.88
CA TYR A 43 -16.87 -0.05 1.20
C TYR A 43 -15.85 0.11 0.09
N GLU A 44 -16.31 0.60 -1.05
CA GLU A 44 -15.49 1.00 -2.18
C GLU A 44 -15.03 2.45 -2.01
N TYR A 45 -13.71 2.65 -2.04
CA TYR A 45 -13.07 3.96 -2.01
C TYR A 45 -12.43 4.23 -3.37
N THR A 46 -12.73 5.38 -3.95
CA THR A 46 -12.09 5.84 -5.19
C THR A 46 -11.13 6.97 -4.89
N CYS A 47 -9.91 6.89 -5.42
CA CYS A 47 -8.95 7.99 -5.35
C CYS A 47 -9.36 9.10 -6.31
N ILE A 48 -9.81 10.22 -5.76
CA ILE A 48 -10.30 11.38 -6.52
C ILE A 48 -9.36 12.57 -6.33
N LYS A 49 -9.37 13.48 -7.30
CA LYS A 49 -8.70 14.78 -7.15
C LYS A 49 -9.68 15.73 -6.45
N LYS A 50 -9.36 16.18 -5.24
CA LYS A 50 -10.13 17.19 -4.51
C LYS A 50 -9.23 18.38 -4.24
N SER A 51 -9.64 19.56 -4.71
CA SER A 51 -8.93 20.83 -4.51
C SER A 51 -7.41 20.75 -4.80
N GLY A 52 -7.04 20.12 -5.92
CA GLY A 52 -5.65 19.97 -6.34
C GLY A 52 -4.91 18.74 -5.78
N LYS A 53 -5.40 18.10 -4.71
CA LYS A 53 -4.77 16.94 -4.06
C LYS A 53 -5.47 15.64 -4.44
N LEU A 54 -4.72 14.54 -4.49
CA LEU A 54 -5.27 13.19 -4.66
C LEU A 54 -5.64 12.62 -3.28
N VAL A 55 -6.93 12.39 -3.06
CA VAL A 55 -7.45 11.86 -1.80
C VAL A 55 -8.51 10.76 -2.03
N TRP A 56 -8.66 9.86 -1.07
CA TRP A 56 -9.72 8.85 -1.08
C TRP A 56 -11.10 9.48 -0.89
N SER A 57 -12.08 9.06 -1.70
CA SER A 57 -13.48 9.43 -1.55
C SER A 57 -14.05 8.97 -0.21
N LYS A 58 -15.26 9.43 0.13
CA LYS A 58 -16.05 8.73 1.15
C LYS A 58 -16.38 7.34 0.59
N GLY A 59 -16.22 6.31 1.43
CA GLY A 59 -16.51 4.94 1.02
C GLY A 59 -17.98 4.82 0.64
N VAL A 60 -18.25 4.18 -0.49
CA VAL A 60 -19.60 3.85 -0.96
C VAL A 60 -19.80 2.36 -0.70
N TYR A 61 -20.95 1.96 -0.19
CA TYR A 61 -21.26 0.54 0.02
C TYR A 61 -21.37 -0.19 -1.32
#